data_AF-A0AAD0YBQ9-F1
#
_entry.id   AF-A0AAD0YBQ9-F1
#
_cell.length_a   1.000
_cell.length_b   1.000
_cell.length_c   1.000
_cell.angle_alpha   90.00
_cell.angle_beta   90.00
_cell.angle_gamma   90.00
#
_symmetry.space_group_name_H-M   'P 1'
#
loop_
_entity.id
_entity.type
_entity.pdbx_description
1 polymer ?
#
loop_
_entity_poly.entity_id
_entity_poly.type
_entity_poly.pdbx_seq_one_letter_code
_entity_poly.pdbx_strand_id
1 'polypeptide(L)'
;MEITLKDLENNIRTLPENFYEEVNDFIDFLKYKHFKEKQYEVPEWQQEEVKRRIKYSQNNPQSFVSESEMDDYLKSLEDGE
;
A
#
# COMPACT_ATOMS: atom_id res chain seq x y z
N MET A 1 0.79 22.78 26.88
CA MET A 1 -0.22 22.05 27.68
C MET A 1 -0.14 20.59 27.26
N GLU A 2 -0.01 19.68 28.22
CA GLU A 2 -0.12 18.25 27.95
C GLU A 2 -1.60 17.90 27.81
N ILE A 3 -1.97 17.26 26.70
CA ILE A 3 -3.33 16.77 26.47
C ILE A 3 -3.46 15.44 27.19
N THR A 4 -4.50 15.28 28.02
CA THR A 4 -4.77 14.02 28.72
C THR A 4 -5.72 13.12 27.92
N LEU A 5 -5.77 11.83 28.26
CA LEU A 5 -6.76 10.92 27.68
C LEU A 5 -8.20 11.41 27.91
N LYS A 6 -8.45 12.01 29.08
CA LYS A 6 -9.77 12.54 29.43
C LYS A 6 -10.17 13.72 28.53
N ASP A 7 -9.21 14.54 28.11
CA ASP A 7 -9.47 15.63 27.17
C ASP A 7 -9.82 15.08 25.78
N LEU A 8 -9.14 14.01 25.34
CA LEU A 8 -9.46 13.33 24.08
C LEU A 8 -10.85 12.69 24.11
N GLU A 9 -11.20 11.98 25.19
CA GLU A 9 -12.53 11.37 25.34
C GLU A 9 -13.65 12.43 25.31
N ASN A 10 -13.44 13.56 26.01
CA ASN A 10 -14.41 14.65 26.01
C ASN A 10 -14.57 15.27 24.62
N ASN A 11 -13.47 15.48 23.89
CA ASN A 11 -13.52 16.03 22.54
C ASN A 11 -14.25 15.10 21.55
N ILE A 12 -14.03 13.78 21.67
CA ILE A 12 -14.71 12.79 20.83
C ILE A 12 -16.21 12.75 21.17
N ARG A 13 -16.58 12.82 22.46
CA ARG A 13 -17.98 12.80 22.91
C ARG A 13 -18.79 14.02 22.47
N THR A 14 -18.14 15.17 22.27
CA THR A 14 -18.80 16.39 21.81
C THR A 14 -18.80 16.52 20.29
N LEU A 15 -18.18 15.58 19.57
CA LEU A 15 -18.10 15.59 18.12
C LEU A 15 -19.42 15.11 17.50
N PRO A 16 -19.93 15.76 16.44
CA PRO A 16 -21.08 15.24 15.70
C PRO A 16 -20.80 13.86 15.08
N GLU A 17 -21.80 12.96 15.12
CA GLU A 17 -21.65 11.56 14.70
C GLU A 17 -21.19 11.40 13.25
N ASN A 18 -21.52 12.36 12.37
CA ASN A 18 -21.12 12.35 10.97
C ASN A 18 -19.60 12.47 10.75
N PHE A 19 -18.82 12.75 11.80
CA PHE A 19 -17.35 12.80 11.76
C PHE A 19 -16.69 11.58 12.43
N TYR A 20 -17.46 10.63 12.98
CA TYR A 20 -16.90 9.47 13.67
C TYR A 20 -16.06 8.59 12.73
N GLU A 21 -16.46 8.45 11.47
CA GLU A 21 -15.70 7.70 10.46
C GLU A 21 -14.34 8.36 10.20
N GLU A 22 -14.31 9.67 9.98
CA GLU A 22 -13.07 10.43 9.76
C GLU A 22 -12.11 10.35 10.96
N VAL A 23 -12.65 10.44 12.19
CA VAL A 23 -11.85 10.28 13.41
C VAL A 23 -11.33 8.85 13.54
N ASN A 24 -12.14 7.84 13.21
CA ASN A 24 -11.70 6.46 13.26
C ASN A 24 -10.57 6.20 12.25
N ASP A 25 -10.71 6.69 11.02
CA ASP A 25 -9.68 6.60 9.98
C ASP A 25 -8.38 7.27 10.40
N PHE A 26 -8.46 8.43 11.05
CA PHE A 26 -7.28 9.11 11.57
C PHE A 26 -6.61 8.33 12.71
N ILE A 27 -7.39 7.76 13.63
CA ILE A 27 -6.88 6.89 14.70
C ILE A 27 -6.18 5.67 14.10
N ASP A 28 -6.77 5.03 13.08
CA ASP A 28 -6.19 3.86 12.43
C ASP A 28 -4.93 4.21 11.64
N PHE A 29 -4.89 5.38 10.99
CA PHE A 29 -3.66 5.92 10.40
C PHE A 29 -2.56 6.13 11.46
N LEU A 30 -2.89 6.73 12.60
CA LEU A 30 -1.93 6.93 13.68
C LEU A 30 -1.42 5.60 14.22
N LYS A 31 -2.30 4.60 14.36
CA LYS A 31 -1.91 3.26 14.77
C LYS A 31 -0.95 2.64 13.75
N TYR A 32 -1.30 2.69 12.47
CA TYR A 32 -0.44 2.19 11.39
C TYR A 32 0.93 2.87 11.40
N LYS A 33 0.96 4.20 11.52
CA LYS A 33 2.19 5.00 11.47
C LYS A 33 3.13 4.68 12.63
N HIS A 34 2.60 4.49 13.83
CA HIS A 34 3.39 4.40 15.06
C HIS A 34 3.53 2.99 15.63
N PHE A 35 2.64 2.06 15.28
CA PHE A 35 2.73 0.64 15.67
C PHE A 35 3.21 -0.27 14.52
N LYS A 36 3.71 0.33 13.43
CA LYS A 36 4.22 -0.35 12.23
C LYS A 36 5.27 -1.42 12.51
N GLU A 37 6.00 -1.33 13.63
CA GLU A 37 7.00 -2.31 14.02
C GLU A 37 6.41 -3.68 14.45
N LYS A 38 5.09 -3.81 14.65
CA LYS A 38 4.51 -5.03 15.21
C LYS A 38 3.42 -5.75 14.41
N GLN A 39 2.88 -5.23 13.31
CA GLN A 39 1.59 -5.76 12.82
C GLN A 39 1.39 -6.09 11.34
N TYR A 40 2.41 -6.05 10.49
CA TYR A 40 2.27 -6.66 9.16
C TYR A 40 3.49 -7.52 8.84
N GLU A 41 3.55 -8.70 9.46
CA GLU A 41 4.27 -9.80 8.83
C GLU A 41 3.60 -10.03 7.47
N VAL A 42 4.34 -9.80 6.39
CA VAL A 42 3.89 -10.12 5.03
C VAL A 42 3.47 -11.59 5.05
N PRO A 43 2.19 -11.92 4.79
CA PRO A 43 1.72 -13.31 4.86
C PRO A 43 2.60 -14.22 3.99
N GLU A 44 2.86 -15.44 4.46
CA GLU A 44 3.77 -16.37 3.79
C GLU A 44 3.40 -16.58 2.31
N TRP A 45 2.11 -16.66 1.98
CA TRP A 45 1.66 -16.80 0.59
C TRP A 45 2.11 -15.65 -0.32
N GLN A 46 2.19 -14.42 0.20
CA GLN A 46 2.67 -13.27 -0.57
C GLN A 46 4.18 -13.38 -0.82
N GLN A 47 4.92 -13.86 0.18
CA GLN A 47 6.35 -14.12 0.03
C GLN A 47 6.60 -15.23 -0.99
N GLU A 48 5.83 -16.32 -0.93
CA GLU A 48 5.92 -17.44 -1.88
C GLU A 48 5.53 -17.04 -3.30
N GLU A 49 4.50 -16.20 -3.46
CA GLU A 49 4.11 -15.69 -4.78
C GLU A 49 5.22 -14.81 -5.39
N VAL A 50 5.87 -13.96 -4.60
CA VAL A 50 7.01 -13.16 -5.07
C VAL A 50 8.20 -14.05 -5.45
N LYS A 51 8.55 -15.05 -4.62
CA LYS A 51 9.60 -16.03 -4.93
C LYS A 51 9.32 -16.78 -6.24
N ARG A 52 8.05 -17.19 -6.44
CA ARG A 52 7.60 -17.86 -7.68
C ARG A 52 7.81 -16.98 -8.90
N ARG A 53 7.46 -15.69 -8.82
CA ARG A 53 7.64 -14.72 -9.91
C ARG A 53 9.11 -14.46 -10.23
N ILE A 54 9.96 -14.30 -9.22
CA ILE A 54 11.41 -14.15 -9.41
C ILE A 54 11.97 -15.36 -10.16
N LYS A 55 11.65 -16.57 -9.70
CA LYS A 55 12.10 -17.81 -10.36
C LYS A 55 11.58 -17.92 -11.79
N TYR A 56 10.34 -17.52 -12.05
CA TYR A 56 9.78 -17.52 -13.39
C TYR A 56 10.52 -16.54 -14.31
N SER A 57 10.82 -15.33 -13.84
CA SER A 57 11.58 -14.32 -14.58
C SER A 57 13.01 -14.78 -14.89
N GLN A 58 13.70 -15.40 -13.92
CA GLN A 58 15.04 -15.97 -14.15
C GLN A 58 15.03 -17.09 -15.21
N ASN A 59 13.99 -17.93 -15.22
CA ASN A 59 13.89 -19.05 -16.16
C ASN A 59 13.32 -18.66 -17.53
N ASN A 60 12.57 -17.56 -17.61
CA ASN A 60 11.92 -17.08 -18.82
C ASN A 60 12.21 -15.59 -19.04
N PRO A 61 13.49 -15.17 -19.14
CA PRO A 61 13.83 -13.77 -19.32
C PRO A 61 13.19 -13.18 -20.59
N GLN A 62 13.01 -14.01 -21.62
CA GLN A 62 12.36 -13.67 -22.88
C GLN A 62 10.84 -13.41 -22.75
N SER A 63 10.22 -13.84 -21.64
CA SER A 63 8.78 -13.67 -21.41
C SER A 63 8.43 -12.28 -20.87
N PHE A 64 9.43 -11.50 -20.48
CA PHE A 64 9.26 -10.14 -20.01
C PHE A 64 9.81 -9.21 -21.06
N VAL A 65 8.94 -8.30 -21.52
CA VAL A 65 9.34 -7.22 -22.42
C VAL A 65 10.03 -6.17 -21.55
N SER A 66 11.23 -5.76 -21.92
CA SER A 66 11.91 -4.62 -21.29
C SER A 66 11.15 -3.32 -21.56
N GLU A 67 11.37 -2.29 -20.74
CA GLU A 67 10.77 -0.97 -20.96
C GLU A 67 11.10 -0.44 -22.37
N SER A 68 12.35 -0.60 -22.82
CA SER A 68 12.76 -0.23 -24.18
C SER A 68 12.03 -1.00 -25.27
N GLU A 69 11.79 -2.31 -25.10
CA GLU A 69 11.04 -3.08 -26.08
C GLU A 69 9.55 -2.70 -26.10
N MET A 70 8.99 -2.27 -24.96
CA MET A 70 7.63 -1.72 -24.91
C MET A 70 7.54 -0.37 -25.62
N ASP A 71 8.53 0.51 -25.43
CA ASP A 71 8.62 1.80 -26.10
C ASP A 71 8.78 1.65 -27.62
N ASP A 72 9.61 0.71 -28.06
CA ASP A 72 9.80 0.42 -29.49
C ASP A 72 8.52 -0.14 -30.12
N TYR A 73 7.80 -1.01 -29.41
CA TYR A 73 6.49 -1.51 -29.86
C TYR A 73 5.41 -0.42 -29.91
N LEU A 74 5.41 0.50 -28.95
CA LEU A 74 4.50 1.64 -28.97
C LEU A 74 4.76 2.53 -30.19
N LYS A 75 6.02 2.84 -30.49
CA LYS A 75 6.38 3.60 -31.69
C LYS A 75 5.96 2.90 -32.98
N SER A 76 6.16 1.57 -33.09
CA SER A 76 5.74 0.85 -34.31
C SER A 76 4.22 0.94 -34.54
N LEU A 77 3.43 0.90 -33.46
CA LEU A 77 1.97 1.07 -33.55
C LEU A 77 1.57 2.51 -33.93
N GLU A 78 2.29 3.52 -33.46
CA GLU A 78 2.04 4.93 -33.78
C GLU A 78 2.46 5.29 -35.22
N ASP A 79 3.55 4.70 -35.70
CA ASP A 79 4.09 4.92 -37.04
C ASP A 79 3.34 4.13 -38.14
N GLY A 80 2.51 3.16 -37.75
CA GLY A 80 1.57 2.47 -38.64
C GLY A 80 2.16 1.33 -39.48
N GLU A 81 3.18 0.63 -38.99
CA GLU A 81 3.62 -0.67 -39.52
C GLU A 81 2.91 -1.86 -38.86
#